data_AF-A0A177KA66-F1
#
_entry.id   AF-A0A177KA66-F1
#
_cell.length_a   1.000
_cell.length_b   1.000
_cell.length_c   1.000
_cell.angle_alpha   90.00
_cell.angle_beta   90.00
_cell.angle_gamma   90.00
#
_symmetry.space_group_name_H-M   'P 1'
#
loop_
_entity.id
_entity.type
_entity.pdbx_description
1 polymer ?
#
loop_
_entity_poly.entity_id
_entity_poly.type
_entity_poly.pdbx_seq_one_letter_code
_entity_poly.pdbx_strand_id
1 'polypeptide(L)'
;MSPDTDPHAHAADSAGVPWEGRSFQPNPHSGDDGSADPALLAALTAFHAGEGDSAAVVDAYRTARLLIPLVAEKGEEGVGPTGLTVDKTQELSIVTVAAPDGRRVLPVFSSVQAMSRWDPAARPVPADGVRTALSAAADDTDLIVIDPGSETEFVLRRPAVWAIGQGQSWEPPHTSPEVFAGLQESIGTELGVLDLSVATGDPHSRLRGPELIVSLHLVDGLDQAALDAILQRLASRWAADDRVAVLVDSLTVKLVRA
;
A
#
# COMPACT_ATOMS: atom_id res chain seq x y z
N MET A 1 -60.38 -16.45 -16.51
CA MET A 1 -60.53 -16.07 -15.10
C MET A 1 -59.17 -16.28 -14.45
N SER A 2 -58.28 -15.30 -14.59
CA SER A 2 -57.03 -15.28 -13.80
C SER A 2 -57.39 -14.87 -12.38
N PRO A 3 -56.83 -15.50 -11.34
CA PRO A 3 -57.11 -15.09 -9.97
C PRO A 3 -56.51 -13.70 -9.72
N ASP A 4 -57.30 -12.86 -9.07
CA ASP A 4 -56.96 -11.52 -8.64
C ASP A 4 -55.65 -11.51 -7.83
N THR A 5 -54.74 -10.60 -8.20
CA THR A 5 -53.56 -10.29 -7.39
C THR A 5 -54.02 -9.41 -6.23
N ASP A 6 -53.86 -9.94 -5.02
CA ASP A 6 -54.22 -9.32 -3.74
C ASP A 6 -53.62 -7.89 -3.61
N PRO A 7 -54.39 -6.85 -3.23
CA PRO A 7 -53.91 -5.47 -3.12
C PRO A 7 -53.17 -5.20 -1.79
N HIS A 8 -52.61 -6.24 -1.16
CA HIS A 8 -51.80 -6.08 0.04
C HIS A 8 -50.39 -5.61 -0.34
N ALA A 9 -50.29 -4.29 -0.39
CA ALA A 9 -49.07 -3.49 -0.33
C ALA A 9 -47.94 -4.22 0.38
N HIS A 10 -46.82 -4.42 -0.33
CA HIS A 10 -45.55 -4.88 0.22
C HIS A 10 -45.00 -3.81 1.17
N ALA A 11 -45.58 -3.70 2.37
CA ALA A 11 -45.20 -2.75 3.41
C ALA A 11 -43.93 -3.17 4.17
N ALA A 12 -43.41 -4.37 3.88
CA ALA A 12 -42.22 -4.94 4.48
C ALA A 12 -41.36 -5.71 3.48
N ASP A 13 -40.09 -5.92 3.80
CA ASP A 13 -39.17 -6.77 3.02
C ASP A 13 -39.48 -8.27 3.16
N SER A 14 -38.74 -9.12 2.46
CA SER A 14 -38.94 -10.59 2.48
C SER A 14 -38.74 -11.23 3.86
N ALA A 15 -38.19 -10.50 4.84
CA ALA A 15 -38.06 -10.91 6.23
C ALA A 15 -39.16 -10.31 7.14
N GLY A 16 -40.13 -9.59 6.58
CA GLY A 16 -41.24 -8.99 7.32
C GLY A 16 -40.89 -7.67 8.01
N VAL A 17 -39.76 -7.04 7.67
CA VAL A 17 -39.36 -5.76 8.27
C VAL A 17 -39.94 -4.57 7.49
N PRO A 18 -40.64 -3.62 8.12
CA PRO A 18 -41.27 -2.50 7.43
C PRO A 18 -40.30 -1.63 6.61
N TRP A 19 -40.76 -1.12 5.47
CA TRP A 19 -40.01 -0.16 4.64
C TRP A 19 -40.02 1.27 5.20
N GLU A 20 -40.94 1.58 6.12
CA GLU A 20 -41.11 2.90 6.71
C GLU A 20 -39.80 3.41 7.33
N GLY A 21 -39.41 4.64 6.99
CA GLY A 21 -38.17 5.27 7.48
C GLY A 21 -36.89 4.88 6.75
N ARG A 22 -36.94 3.94 5.78
CA ARG A 22 -35.79 3.63 4.92
C ARG A 22 -35.71 4.61 3.75
N SER A 23 -34.53 5.16 3.50
CA SER A 23 -34.24 5.96 2.32
C SER A 23 -32.91 5.54 1.70
N PHE A 24 -32.84 5.53 0.37
CA PHE A 24 -31.57 5.36 -0.31
C PHE A 24 -30.81 6.69 -0.23
N GLN A 25 -29.57 6.62 0.25
CA GLN A 25 -28.67 7.76 0.09
C GLN A 25 -28.13 7.77 -1.35
N PRO A 26 -27.93 8.96 -1.95
CA PRO A 26 -27.31 9.07 -3.26
C PRO A 26 -25.96 8.34 -3.27
N ASN A 27 -25.74 7.46 -4.25
CA ASN A 27 -24.45 6.80 -4.44
C ASN A 27 -23.51 7.76 -5.19
N PRO A 28 -22.43 8.27 -4.56
CA PRO A 28 -21.50 9.19 -5.22
C PRO A 28 -20.75 8.53 -6.39
N HIS A 29 -20.74 7.19 -6.48
CA HIS A 29 -20.07 6.41 -7.52
C HIS A 29 -21.03 5.89 -8.60
N SER A 30 -22.23 6.48 -8.75
CA SER A 30 -23.22 6.02 -9.73
C SER A 30 -22.79 6.17 -11.21
N GLY A 31 -21.80 7.04 -11.48
CA GLY A 31 -21.18 7.21 -12.80
C GLY A 31 -19.79 6.57 -12.95
N ASP A 32 -19.35 5.77 -11.98
CA ASP A 32 -18.07 5.08 -12.01
C ASP A 32 -18.12 3.94 -13.03
N ASP A 33 -17.40 4.10 -14.15
CA ASP A 33 -17.33 3.13 -15.23
C ASP A 33 -16.30 2.02 -14.99
N GLY A 34 -15.64 2.03 -13.82
CA GLY A 34 -14.61 1.08 -13.44
C GLY A 34 -13.24 1.32 -14.09
N SER A 35 -13.07 2.40 -14.87
CA SER A 35 -11.77 2.80 -15.39
C SER A 35 -10.88 3.43 -14.31
N ALA A 36 -9.58 3.50 -14.58
CA ALA A 36 -8.63 4.12 -13.67
C ALA A 36 -8.80 5.64 -13.64
N ASP A 37 -8.56 6.24 -12.47
CA ASP A 37 -8.43 7.69 -12.36
C ASP A 37 -7.36 8.20 -13.34
N PRO A 38 -7.69 9.16 -14.23
CA PRO A 38 -6.76 9.60 -15.28
C PRO A 38 -5.45 10.18 -14.74
N ALA A 39 -5.47 10.86 -13.60
CA ALA A 39 -4.27 11.45 -13.01
C ALA A 39 -3.37 10.37 -12.42
N LEU A 40 -3.95 9.39 -11.71
CA LEU A 40 -3.20 8.24 -11.19
C LEU A 40 -2.60 7.39 -12.32
N LEU A 41 -3.39 7.09 -13.37
CA LEU A 41 -2.91 6.32 -14.52
C LEU A 41 -1.76 7.05 -15.24
N ALA A 42 -1.86 8.36 -15.43
CA ALA A 42 -0.81 9.16 -16.05
C ALA A 42 0.47 9.15 -15.20
N ALA A 43 0.37 9.31 -13.88
CA ALA A 43 1.51 9.28 -12.97
C ALA A 43 2.21 7.90 -12.98
N LEU A 44 1.45 6.81 -12.90
CA LEU A 44 1.98 5.44 -12.96
C LEU A 44 2.69 5.16 -14.29
N THR A 45 2.09 5.60 -15.40
CA THR A 45 2.66 5.41 -16.74
C THR A 45 3.96 6.20 -16.90
N ALA A 46 3.97 7.48 -16.50
CA ALA A 46 5.15 8.33 -16.56
C ALA A 46 6.30 7.78 -15.67
N PHE A 47 5.97 7.31 -14.46
CA PHE A 47 6.95 6.70 -13.57
C PHE A 47 7.60 5.46 -14.20
N HIS A 48 6.82 4.53 -14.75
CA HIS A 48 7.37 3.32 -15.39
C HIS A 48 8.10 3.61 -16.70
N ALA A 49 7.77 4.71 -17.38
CA ALA A 49 8.52 5.21 -18.54
C ALA A 49 9.82 5.93 -18.17
N GLY A 50 10.06 6.23 -16.88
CA GLY A 50 11.21 7.04 -16.42
C GLY A 50 11.06 8.54 -16.72
N GLU A 51 9.84 8.99 -16.99
CA GLU A 51 9.48 10.38 -17.32
C GLU A 51 8.81 11.10 -16.13
N GLY A 52 8.53 10.38 -15.04
CA GLY A 52 7.96 10.89 -13.80
C GLY A 52 8.65 10.32 -12.57
N ASP A 53 8.24 10.80 -11.38
CA ASP A 53 8.77 10.37 -10.10
C ASP A 53 7.71 9.67 -9.23
N SER A 54 8.17 9.02 -8.17
CA SER A 54 7.28 8.31 -7.24
C SER A 54 6.44 9.25 -6.39
N ALA A 55 6.86 10.50 -6.17
CA ALA A 55 6.09 11.47 -5.39
C ALA A 55 4.80 11.86 -6.13
N ALA A 56 4.87 12.04 -7.46
CA ALA A 56 3.71 12.29 -8.29
C ALA A 56 2.69 11.14 -8.25
N VAL A 57 3.15 9.88 -8.18
CA VAL A 57 2.26 8.71 -7.99
C VAL A 57 1.57 8.78 -6.64
N VAL A 58 2.32 9.07 -5.56
CA VAL A 58 1.77 9.19 -4.20
C VAL A 58 0.74 10.32 -4.11
N ASP A 59 0.99 11.46 -4.75
CA ASP A 59 0.07 12.59 -4.74
C ASP A 59 -1.20 12.31 -5.54
N ALA A 60 -1.08 11.71 -6.73
CA ALA A 60 -2.24 11.31 -7.53
C ALA A 60 -3.08 10.23 -6.82
N TYR A 61 -2.43 9.31 -6.10
CA TYR A 61 -3.10 8.27 -5.33
C TYR A 61 -4.05 8.83 -4.25
N ARG A 62 -3.68 9.92 -3.58
CA ARG A 62 -4.46 10.50 -2.45
C ARG A 62 -5.90 10.79 -2.81
N THR A 63 -6.12 11.29 -4.03
CA THR A 63 -7.44 11.76 -4.49
C THR A 63 -8.13 10.76 -5.41
N ALA A 64 -7.41 9.72 -5.84
CA ALA A 64 -7.97 8.72 -6.72
C ALA A 64 -9.05 7.90 -6.00
N ARG A 65 -10.04 7.46 -6.76
CA ARG A 65 -10.85 6.31 -6.37
C ARG A 65 -10.03 5.05 -6.64
N LEU A 66 -9.94 4.19 -5.65
CA LEU A 66 -9.32 2.86 -5.73
C LEU A 66 -10.38 1.78 -5.55
N LEU A 67 -9.98 0.55 -5.86
CA LEU A 67 -10.76 -0.66 -5.67
C LEU A 67 -10.07 -1.60 -4.69
N ILE A 68 -10.76 -1.95 -3.61
CA ILE A 68 -10.35 -3.04 -2.73
C ILE A 68 -11.01 -4.32 -3.24
N PRO A 69 -10.25 -5.41 -3.46
CA PRO A 69 -10.82 -6.69 -3.86
C PRO A 69 -11.49 -7.37 -2.66
N LEU A 70 -12.78 -7.69 -2.79
CA LEU A 70 -13.42 -8.65 -1.90
C LEU A 70 -13.46 -10.01 -2.58
N VAL A 71 -12.85 -11.02 -1.95
CA VAL A 71 -12.92 -12.41 -2.40
C VAL A 71 -13.81 -13.17 -1.43
N ALA A 72 -14.68 -14.03 -1.97
CA ALA A 72 -15.51 -14.87 -1.13
C ALA A 72 -14.63 -15.95 -0.48
N GLU A 73 -14.50 -15.93 0.84
CA GLU A 73 -13.97 -17.08 1.56
C GLU A 73 -15.07 -18.12 1.71
N LYS A 74 -14.76 -19.38 1.42
CA LYS A 74 -15.70 -20.49 1.61
C LYS A 74 -15.87 -20.71 3.12
N GLY A 75 -16.95 -20.20 3.71
CA GLY A 75 -17.30 -20.45 5.10
C GLY A 75 -17.58 -21.93 5.39
N GLU A 76 -17.68 -22.28 6.66
CA GLU A 76 -18.02 -23.65 7.08
C GLU A 76 -19.44 -24.03 6.59
N GLU A 77 -19.53 -25.13 5.85
CA GLU A 77 -20.81 -25.74 5.44
C GLU A 77 -21.52 -26.29 6.68
N GLY A 78 -22.73 -25.81 6.96
CA GLY A 78 -23.55 -26.29 8.08
C GLY A 78 -24.81 -26.98 7.57
N VAL A 79 -25.24 -28.07 8.22
CA VAL A 79 -26.54 -28.66 7.92
C VAL A 79 -27.64 -27.81 8.58
N GLY A 80 -28.65 -27.41 7.79
CA GLY A 80 -29.84 -26.72 8.26
C GLY A 80 -30.83 -27.68 8.96
N PRO A 81 -31.86 -27.18 9.66
CA PRO A 81 -32.84 -28.01 10.38
C PRO A 81 -33.59 -29.02 9.50
N THR A 82 -33.56 -28.83 8.18
CA THR A 82 -34.21 -29.68 7.16
C THR A 82 -33.27 -30.74 6.56
N GLY A 83 -32.03 -30.85 7.02
CA GLY A 83 -31.05 -31.81 6.49
C GLY A 83 -30.35 -31.37 5.19
N LEU A 84 -30.61 -30.15 4.72
CA LEU A 84 -29.93 -29.56 3.56
C LEU A 84 -28.62 -28.88 3.99
N THR A 85 -27.57 -28.99 3.17
CA THR A 85 -26.35 -28.19 3.34
C THR A 85 -26.70 -26.72 3.11
N VAL A 86 -26.43 -25.88 4.11
CA VAL A 86 -26.62 -24.43 4.07
C VAL A 86 -25.27 -23.78 4.27
N ASP A 87 -24.86 -22.93 3.34
CA ASP A 87 -23.76 -21.98 3.55
C ASP A 87 -24.20 -21.02 4.65
N LYS A 88 -23.69 -21.19 5.88
CA LYS A 88 -24.17 -20.45 7.05
C LYS A 88 -23.58 -19.05 7.18
N THR A 89 -22.40 -18.81 6.61
CA THR A 89 -21.79 -17.47 6.63
C THR A 89 -20.86 -17.35 5.43
N GLN A 90 -21.16 -16.47 4.46
CA GLN A 90 -20.13 -15.98 3.54
C GLN A 90 -19.54 -14.72 4.16
N GLU A 91 -18.35 -14.83 4.73
CA GLU A 91 -17.59 -13.68 5.21
C GLU A 91 -16.75 -13.15 4.03
N LEU A 92 -16.95 -11.88 3.68
CA LEU A 92 -16.10 -11.19 2.72
C LEU A 92 -14.92 -10.59 3.48
N SER A 93 -13.72 -11.11 3.22
CA SER A 93 -12.49 -10.64 3.85
C SER A 93 -11.72 -9.71 2.92
N ILE A 94 -11.05 -8.71 3.49
CA ILE A 94 -10.05 -7.93 2.76
C ILE A 94 -8.82 -8.83 2.62
N VAL A 95 -8.46 -9.15 1.38
CA VAL A 95 -7.31 -10.00 1.10
C VAL A 95 -6.04 -9.20 1.37
N THR A 96 -5.22 -9.62 2.34
CA THR A 96 -3.81 -9.19 2.40
C THR A 96 -2.96 -10.26 1.74
N VAL A 97 -2.05 -9.87 0.85
CA VAL A 97 -1.09 -10.81 0.25
C VAL A 97 0.28 -10.70 0.92
N ALA A 98 1.11 -11.72 0.78
CA ALA A 98 2.49 -11.67 1.25
C ALA A 98 3.37 -10.99 0.19
N ALA A 99 4.11 -9.97 0.62
CA ALA A 99 5.11 -9.33 -0.19
C ALA A 99 6.38 -10.21 -0.31
N PRO A 100 7.30 -9.93 -1.27
CA PRO A 100 8.53 -10.71 -1.44
C PRO A 100 9.42 -10.80 -0.20
N ASP A 101 9.35 -9.79 0.68
CA ASP A 101 10.07 -9.74 1.96
C ASP A 101 9.30 -10.37 3.13
N GLY A 102 8.13 -10.96 2.87
CA GLY A 102 7.27 -11.63 3.84
C GLY A 102 6.30 -10.71 4.58
N ARG A 103 6.36 -9.38 4.39
CA ARG A 103 5.41 -8.45 5.01
C ARG A 103 4.02 -8.59 4.38
N ARG A 104 2.98 -8.25 5.15
CA ARG A 104 1.62 -8.15 4.63
C ARG A 104 1.52 -6.89 3.77
N VAL A 105 0.87 -7.00 2.63
CA VAL A 105 0.59 -5.88 1.75
C VAL A 105 -0.89 -5.86 1.38
N LEU A 106 -1.49 -4.67 1.37
CA LEU A 106 -2.85 -4.43 0.93
C LEU A 106 -2.87 -4.26 -0.59
N PRO A 107 -3.46 -5.19 -1.36
CA PRO A 107 -3.70 -4.98 -2.77
C PRO A 107 -4.85 -3.98 -2.98
N VAL A 108 -4.59 -2.99 -3.81
CA VAL A 108 -5.58 -2.04 -4.32
C VAL A 108 -5.48 -1.97 -5.83
N PHE A 109 -6.59 -1.65 -6.49
CA PHE A 109 -6.63 -1.57 -7.94
C PHE A 109 -7.09 -0.20 -8.40
N SER A 110 -6.45 0.31 -9.44
CA SER A 110 -6.85 1.54 -10.13
C SER A 110 -8.11 1.30 -10.96
N SER A 111 -8.30 0.09 -11.51
CA SER A 111 -9.41 -0.24 -12.41
C SER A 111 -9.97 -1.65 -12.21
N VAL A 112 -11.21 -1.85 -12.64
CA VAL A 112 -11.84 -3.18 -12.67
C VAL A 112 -11.04 -4.12 -13.58
N GLN A 113 -10.49 -3.62 -14.69
CA GLN A 113 -9.68 -4.43 -15.59
C GLN A 113 -8.42 -4.99 -14.90
N ALA A 114 -7.70 -4.15 -14.15
CA ALA A 114 -6.52 -4.60 -13.41
C ALA A 114 -6.91 -5.64 -12.34
N MET A 115 -7.99 -5.39 -11.60
CA MET A 115 -8.49 -6.31 -10.57
C MET A 115 -8.94 -7.66 -11.14
N SER A 116 -9.70 -7.66 -12.25
CA SER A 116 -10.15 -8.91 -12.89
C SER A 116 -9.01 -9.71 -13.50
N ARG A 117 -7.88 -9.08 -13.86
CA ARG A 117 -6.66 -9.80 -14.27
C ARG A 117 -5.97 -10.47 -13.09
N TRP A 118 -6.01 -9.84 -11.91
CA TRP A 118 -5.45 -10.40 -10.68
C TRP A 118 -6.29 -11.55 -10.16
N ASP A 119 -7.60 -11.36 -10.03
CA ASP A 119 -8.56 -12.41 -9.66
C ASP A 119 -9.93 -12.15 -10.32
N PRO A 120 -10.37 -12.97 -11.28
CA PRO A 120 -11.69 -12.85 -11.91
C PRO A 120 -12.88 -13.00 -10.95
N ALA A 121 -12.69 -13.61 -9.77
CA ALA A 121 -13.73 -13.77 -8.76
C ALA A 121 -13.82 -12.58 -7.79
N ALA A 122 -12.83 -11.69 -7.79
CA ALA A 122 -12.82 -10.53 -6.91
C ALA A 122 -13.95 -9.55 -7.24
N ARG A 123 -14.64 -9.10 -6.20
CA ARG A 123 -15.71 -8.10 -6.30
C ARG A 123 -15.17 -6.72 -5.94
N PRO A 124 -15.40 -5.70 -6.77
CA PRO A 124 -14.82 -4.38 -6.57
C PRO A 124 -15.56 -3.63 -5.48
N VAL A 125 -14.83 -3.10 -4.50
CA VAL A 125 -15.35 -2.12 -3.54
C VAL A 125 -14.62 -0.79 -3.71
N PRO A 126 -15.32 0.29 -4.10
CA PRO A 126 -14.70 1.61 -4.21
C PRO A 126 -14.24 2.10 -2.83
N ALA A 127 -13.02 2.62 -2.77
CA ALA A 127 -12.45 3.26 -1.61
C ALA A 127 -11.65 4.50 -2.02
N ASP A 128 -11.61 5.50 -1.13
CA ASP A 128 -10.79 6.70 -1.29
C ASP A 128 -9.32 6.39 -0.93
N GLY A 129 -8.37 7.01 -1.63
CA GLY A 129 -6.94 6.81 -1.40
C GLY A 129 -6.50 7.03 0.05
N VAL A 130 -6.95 8.12 0.69
CA VAL A 130 -6.64 8.39 2.11
C VAL A 130 -7.23 7.31 3.01
N ARG A 131 -8.48 6.89 2.75
CA ARG A 131 -9.14 5.83 3.52
C ARG A 131 -8.40 4.50 3.41
N THR A 132 -7.93 4.12 2.21
CA THR A 132 -7.15 2.88 2.04
C THR A 132 -5.83 2.92 2.82
N ALA A 133 -5.14 4.06 2.86
CA ALA A 133 -3.91 4.23 3.62
C ALA A 133 -4.13 4.16 5.13
N LEU A 134 -5.20 4.77 5.64
CA LEU A 134 -5.59 4.67 7.04
C LEU A 134 -5.93 3.22 7.43
N SER A 135 -6.65 2.50 6.57
CA SER A 135 -6.94 1.07 6.79
C SER A 135 -5.67 0.22 6.79
N ALA A 136 -4.77 0.43 5.83
CA ALA A 136 -3.49 -0.27 5.74
C ALA A 136 -2.66 -0.10 7.03
N ALA A 137 -2.54 1.13 7.52
CA ALA A 137 -1.81 1.43 8.76
C ALA A 137 -2.51 0.87 10.02
N ALA A 138 -3.84 0.88 10.08
CA ALA A 138 -4.58 0.34 11.21
C ALA A 138 -4.48 -1.20 11.33
N ASP A 139 -4.29 -1.90 10.21
CA ASP A 139 -4.19 -3.37 10.14
C ASP A 139 -2.74 -3.88 10.15
N ASP A 140 -1.77 -3.07 10.61
CA ASP A 140 -0.32 -3.35 10.58
C ASP A 140 0.18 -3.82 9.19
N THR A 141 -0.48 -3.34 8.15
CA THR A 141 -0.24 -3.65 6.74
C THR A 141 0.28 -2.39 6.07
N ASP A 142 1.35 -1.80 6.62
CA ASP A 142 1.98 -0.54 6.19
C ASP A 142 2.59 -0.56 4.76
N LEU A 143 2.19 -1.54 3.93
CA LEU A 143 2.48 -1.64 2.52
C LEU A 143 1.18 -1.68 1.74
N ILE A 144 1.11 -0.91 0.65
CA ILE A 144 0.03 -1.01 -0.33
C ILE A 144 0.65 -1.34 -1.69
N VAL A 145 0.06 -2.28 -2.42
CA VAL A 145 0.42 -2.55 -3.82
C VAL A 145 -0.73 -2.16 -4.72
N ILE A 146 -0.47 -1.22 -5.63
CA ILE A 146 -1.38 -0.83 -6.69
C ILE A 146 -1.25 -1.85 -7.82
N ASP A 147 -2.38 -2.27 -8.39
CA ASP A 147 -2.51 -3.13 -9.57
C ASP A 147 -1.54 -4.33 -9.66
N PRO A 148 -1.39 -5.14 -8.61
CA PRO A 148 -0.40 -6.22 -8.55
C PRO A 148 -0.46 -7.14 -9.77
N GLY A 149 0.70 -7.42 -10.36
CA GLY A 149 0.85 -8.26 -11.56
C GLY A 149 0.58 -7.54 -12.88
N SER A 150 0.36 -6.22 -12.87
CA SER A 150 0.12 -5.44 -14.09
C SER A 150 1.30 -4.52 -14.45
N GLU A 151 1.21 -3.89 -15.63
CA GLU A 151 2.14 -2.85 -16.07
C GLU A 151 2.11 -1.63 -15.15
N THR A 152 0.96 -1.32 -14.54
CA THR A 152 0.79 -0.20 -13.61
C THR A 152 1.14 -0.54 -12.16
N GLU A 153 1.64 -1.76 -11.86
CA GLU A 153 1.92 -2.09 -10.45
C GLU A 153 2.96 -1.15 -9.83
N PHE A 154 2.67 -0.76 -8.59
CA PHE A 154 3.50 0.18 -7.85
C PHE A 154 3.27 -0.04 -6.35
N VAL A 155 4.35 -0.13 -5.59
CA VAL A 155 4.30 -0.37 -4.14
C VAL A 155 4.52 0.93 -3.38
N LEU A 156 3.54 1.27 -2.55
CA LEU A 156 3.63 2.31 -1.54
C LEU A 156 4.18 1.68 -0.26
N ARG A 157 5.33 2.18 0.19
CA ARG A 157 5.98 1.76 1.43
C ARG A 157 5.47 2.56 2.63
N ARG A 158 5.81 2.12 3.85
CA ARG A 158 5.33 2.70 5.10
C ARG A 158 5.39 4.23 5.16
N PRO A 159 6.51 4.92 4.86
CA PRO A 159 6.54 6.39 4.92
C PRO A 159 5.53 7.06 3.99
N ALA A 160 5.33 6.52 2.78
CA ALA A 160 4.35 7.04 1.82
C ALA A 160 2.91 6.76 2.28
N VAL A 161 2.63 5.54 2.76
CA VAL A 161 1.30 5.16 3.30
C VAL A 161 0.93 6.07 4.47
N TRP A 162 1.86 6.31 5.39
CA TRP A 162 1.63 7.19 6.54
C TRP A 162 1.41 8.64 6.12
N ALA A 163 2.22 9.16 5.19
CA ALA A 163 2.04 10.50 4.67
C ALA A 163 0.70 10.68 3.95
N ILE A 164 0.21 9.65 3.23
CA ILE A 164 -1.13 9.63 2.64
C ILE A 164 -2.20 9.74 3.74
N GLY A 165 -2.18 8.85 4.73
CA GLY A 165 -3.16 8.83 5.81
C GLY A 165 -3.18 10.10 6.66
N GLN A 166 -2.03 10.74 6.85
CA GLN A 166 -1.87 11.97 7.63
C GLN A 166 -2.09 13.25 6.81
N GLY A 167 -2.28 13.15 5.49
CA GLY A 167 -2.42 14.33 4.62
C GLY A 167 -1.14 15.18 4.51
N GLN A 168 0.02 14.59 4.75
CA GLN A 168 1.34 15.25 4.65
C GLN A 168 1.96 15.00 3.28
N SER A 169 2.78 15.93 2.77
CA SER A 169 3.60 15.68 1.58
C SER A 169 4.59 14.54 1.83
N TRP A 170 4.89 13.77 0.79
CA TRP A 170 5.89 12.72 0.84
C TRP A 170 6.96 12.94 -0.23
N GLU A 171 8.20 12.63 0.10
CA GLU A 171 9.31 12.62 -0.84
C GLU A 171 10.11 11.31 -0.70
N PRO A 172 10.74 10.82 -1.79
CA PRO A 172 11.57 9.63 -1.73
C PRO A 172 12.81 9.87 -0.84
N PRO A 173 13.24 8.89 -0.04
CA PRO A 173 14.32 9.11 0.93
C PRO A 173 15.68 9.38 0.29
N HIS A 174 15.93 8.90 -0.93
CA HIS A 174 17.18 9.14 -1.65
C HIS A 174 17.31 10.56 -2.22
N THR A 175 16.21 11.32 -2.26
CA THR A 175 16.20 12.74 -2.64
C THR A 175 15.87 13.66 -1.46
N SER A 176 15.55 13.11 -0.29
CA SER A 176 15.13 13.86 0.88
C SER A 176 16.31 14.58 1.55
N PRO A 177 16.26 15.93 1.66
CA PRO A 177 17.26 16.68 2.40
C PRO A 177 17.29 16.33 3.89
N GLU A 178 16.13 15.99 4.48
CA GLU A 178 16.01 15.65 5.90
C GLU A 178 16.69 14.31 6.21
N VAL A 179 16.43 13.28 5.39
CA VAL A 179 17.11 11.98 5.48
C VAL A 179 18.61 12.16 5.29
N PHE A 180 19.04 12.92 4.27
CA PHE A 180 20.46 13.17 4.01
C PHE A 180 21.15 13.89 5.17
N ALA A 181 20.49 14.87 5.79
CA ALA A 181 21.02 15.57 6.95
C ALA A 181 21.23 14.63 8.14
N GLY A 182 20.26 13.75 8.44
CA GLY A 182 20.39 12.76 9.52
C GLY A 182 21.52 11.76 9.26
N LEU A 183 21.64 11.27 8.02
CA LEU A 183 22.73 10.40 7.63
C LEU A 183 24.10 11.11 7.73
N GLN A 184 24.24 12.34 7.24
CA GLN A 184 25.51 13.07 7.30
C GLN A 184 25.93 13.38 8.74
N GLU A 185 25.01 13.82 9.58
CA GLU A 185 25.28 14.08 10.99
C GLU A 185 25.74 12.81 11.72
N SER A 186 25.15 11.65 11.37
CA SER A 186 25.50 10.38 11.98
C SER A 186 26.95 9.94 11.74
N ILE A 187 27.56 10.33 10.61
CA ILE A 187 28.94 9.99 10.26
C ILE A 187 29.95 11.03 10.74
N GLY A 188 29.51 12.23 11.15
CA GLY A 188 30.40 13.34 11.51
C GLY A 188 31.34 13.07 12.70
N THR A 189 31.08 12.03 13.49
CA THR A 189 31.94 11.60 14.61
C THR A 189 32.65 10.26 14.35
N GLU A 190 32.49 9.68 13.16
CA GLU A 190 33.10 8.41 12.77
C GLU A 190 34.38 8.62 11.96
N LEU A 191 35.53 8.59 12.62
CA LEU A 191 36.84 8.81 11.96
C LEU A 191 37.16 7.83 10.83
N GLY A 192 36.51 6.67 10.78
CA GLY A 192 36.69 5.67 9.72
C GLY A 192 35.84 5.92 8.47
N VAL A 193 34.93 6.89 8.49
CA VAL A 193 34.03 7.25 7.38
C VAL A 193 34.46 8.59 6.81
N LEU A 194 34.78 8.61 5.52
CA LEU A 194 35.15 9.81 4.78
C LEU A 194 33.93 10.59 4.30
N ASP A 195 32.92 9.89 3.79
CA ASP A 195 31.70 10.47 3.23
C ASP A 195 30.61 9.39 3.07
N LEU A 196 29.40 9.80 2.69
CA LEU A 196 28.36 8.90 2.23
C LEU A 196 27.64 9.41 0.98
N SER A 197 27.11 8.48 0.19
CA SER A 197 26.17 8.78 -0.89
C SER A 197 24.92 7.90 -0.76
N VAL A 198 23.80 8.39 -1.30
CA VAL A 198 22.51 7.68 -1.24
C VAL A 198 21.96 7.44 -2.64
N ALA A 199 21.25 6.33 -2.81
CA ALA A 199 20.54 5.99 -4.03
C ALA A 199 19.28 5.17 -3.72
N THR A 200 18.32 5.14 -4.66
CA THR A 200 17.19 4.21 -4.57
C THR A 200 17.68 2.77 -4.75
N GLY A 201 17.18 1.86 -3.90
CA GLY A 201 17.38 0.41 -4.08
C GLY A 201 16.24 -0.29 -4.80
N ASP A 202 15.17 0.44 -5.13
CA ASP A 202 13.96 -0.08 -5.76
C ASP A 202 13.42 0.92 -6.81
N PRO A 203 14.16 1.14 -7.92
CA PRO A 203 13.86 2.19 -8.89
C PRO A 203 12.51 2.02 -9.61
N HIS A 204 11.92 0.83 -9.56
CA HIS A 204 10.62 0.54 -10.18
C HIS A 204 9.48 0.43 -9.16
N SER A 205 9.76 0.66 -7.87
CA SER A 205 8.78 0.53 -6.77
C SER A 205 8.04 -0.80 -6.81
N ARG A 206 8.76 -1.92 -6.97
CA ARG A 206 8.19 -3.29 -7.06
C ARG A 206 8.53 -4.15 -5.83
N LEU A 207 9.08 -3.54 -4.78
CA LEU A 207 9.55 -4.20 -3.57
C LEU A 207 10.58 -5.31 -3.87
N ARG A 208 11.46 -5.07 -4.84
CA ARG A 208 12.53 -6.02 -5.24
C ARG A 208 13.87 -5.75 -4.56
N GLY A 209 14.00 -4.62 -3.88
CA GLY A 209 15.19 -4.22 -3.14
C GLY A 209 14.84 -3.37 -1.92
N PRO A 210 15.84 -2.91 -1.16
CA PRO A 210 15.62 -1.94 -0.09
C PRO A 210 15.14 -0.62 -0.70
N GLU A 211 14.47 0.21 0.09
CA GLU A 211 14.07 1.54 -0.36
C GLU A 211 15.31 2.43 -0.58
N LEU A 212 16.25 2.40 0.37
CA LEU A 212 17.45 3.23 0.37
C LEU A 212 18.72 2.39 0.35
N ILE A 213 19.69 2.78 -0.50
CA ILE A 213 21.05 2.28 -0.46
C ILE A 213 21.95 3.41 0.06
N VAL A 214 22.61 3.19 1.19
CA VAL A 214 23.62 4.10 1.75
C VAL A 214 25.00 3.55 1.43
N SER A 215 25.76 4.28 0.63
CA SER A 215 27.14 3.92 0.26
C SER A 215 28.11 4.69 1.15
N LEU A 216 28.81 4.00 2.04
CA LEU A 216 29.81 4.58 2.94
C LEU A 216 31.19 4.56 2.28
N HIS A 217 31.81 5.73 2.17
CA HIS A 217 33.18 5.89 1.72
C HIS A 217 34.08 5.77 2.95
N LEU A 218 34.94 4.77 2.99
CA LEU A 218 35.75 4.45 4.17
C LEU A 218 37.22 4.82 3.98
N VAL A 219 37.91 5.05 5.09
CA VAL A 219 39.38 5.13 5.09
C VAL A 219 39.99 3.77 4.78
N ASP A 220 41.19 3.79 4.19
CA ASP A 220 41.96 2.58 3.97
C ASP A 220 42.48 1.98 5.28
N GLY A 221 42.70 0.66 5.28
CA GLY A 221 43.38 -0.04 6.37
C GLY A 221 42.53 -0.33 7.60
N LEU A 222 41.20 -0.13 7.55
CA LEU A 222 40.30 -0.62 8.59
C LEU A 222 40.37 -2.15 8.67
N ASP A 223 40.61 -2.66 9.88
CA ASP A 223 40.39 -4.08 10.16
C ASP A 223 38.90 -4.39 10.32
N GLN A 224 38.57 -5.68 10.32
CA GLN A 224 37.18 -6.14 10.42
C GLN A 224 36.50 -5.67 11.71
N ALA A 225 37.21 -5.66 12.84
CA ALA A 225 36.64 -5.29 14.13
C ALA A 225 36.29 -3.80 14.19
N ALA A 226 37.15 -2.94 13.63
CA ALA A 226 36.91 -1.51 13.51
C ALA A 226 35.73 -1.23 12.59
N LEU A 227 35.65 -1.91 11.44
CA LEU A 227 34.53 -1.79 10.49
C LEU A 227 33.21 -2.20 11.15
N ASP A 228 33.15 -3.37 11.78
CA ASP A 228 31.94 -3.86 12.44
C ASP A 228 31.48 -2.89 13.54
N ALA A 229 32.42 -2.35 14.32
CA ALA A 229 32.11 -1.38 15.37
C ALA A 229 31.55 -0.07 14.79
N ILE A 230 32.06 0.42 13.65
CA ILE A 230 31.52 1.59 12.94
C ILE A 230 30.09 1.31 12.48
N LEU A 231 29.87 0.19 11.77
CA LEU A 231 28.57 -0.17 11.24
C LEU A 231 27.52 -0.34 12.34
N GLN A 232 27.88 -0.96 13.47
CA GLN A 232 26.98 -1.12 14.60
C GLN A 232 26.56 0.22 15.23
N ARG A 233 27.50 1.17 15.37
CA ARG A 233 27.21 2.51 15.88
C ARG A 233 26.31 3.28 14.93
N LEU A 234 26.61 3.27 13.63
CA LEU A 234 25.78 3.93 12.62
C LEU A 234 24.37 3.35 12.58
N ALA A 235 24.23 2.02 12.57
CA ALA A 235 22.92 1.36 12.63
C ALA A 235 22.12 1.78 13.87
N SER A 236 22.79 1.87 15.03
CA SER A 236 22.15 2.31 16.28
C SER A 236 21.74 3.78 16.25
N ARG A 237 22.54 4.67 15.64
CA ARG A 237 22.17 6.09 15.46
C ARG A 237 21.00 6.25 14.50
N TRP A 238 21.02 5.55 13.36
CA TRP A 238 19.95 5.61 12.36
C TRP A 238 18.62 5.07 12.89
N ALA A 239 18.66 4.02 13.71
CA ALA A 239 17.46 3.49 14.37
C ALA A 239 16.87 4.45 15.43
N ALA A 240 17.67 5.39 15.96
CA ALA A 240 17.26 6.34 16.99
C ALA A 240 16.98 7.76 16.46
N ASP A 241 17.25 8.02 15.17
CA ASP A 241 17.00 9.30 14.53
C ASP A 241 15.73 9.20 13.68
N ASP A 242 14.67 9.92 14.07
CA ASP A 242 13.38 9.87 13.39
C ASP A 242 13.48 10.25 11.90
N ARG A 243 14.46 11.10 11.52
CA ARG A 243 14.72 11.48 10.13
C ARG A 243 15.13 10.28 9.26
N VAL A 244 15.57 9.19 9.87
CA VAL A 244 15.89 7.93 9.18
C VAL A 244 14.88 6.86 9.54
N ALA A 245 14.65 6.61 10.83
CA ALA A 245 13.77 5.54 11.31
C ALA A 245 12.32 5.70 10.83
N VAL A 246 11.80 6.93 10.76
CA VAL A 246 10.42 7.19 10.33
C VAL A 246 10.33 7.33 8.82
N LEU A 247 11.29 8.03 8.19
CA LEU A 247 11.22 8.41 6.78
C LEU A 247 11.78 7.35 5.81
N VAL A 248 12.43 6.30 6.31
CA VAL A 248 12.97 5.20 5.50
C VAL A 248 12.35 3.87 5.94
N ASP A 249 11.68 3.19 5.01
CA ASP A 249 11.07 1.87 5.19
C ASP A 249 12.11 0.77 5.37
N SER A 250 13.13 0.78 4.52
CA SER A 250 14.21 -0.20 4.55
C SER A 250 15.47 0.38 3.93
N LEU A 251 16.61 0.07 4.53
CA LEU A 251 17.91 0.51 4.02
C LEU A 251 18.91 -0.65 3.96
N THR A 252 19.86 -0.53 3.06
CA THR A 252 21.06 -1.37 3.05
C THR A 252 22.31 -0.52 2.95
N VAL A 253 23.42 -1.04 3.47
CA VAL A 253 24.72 -0.37 3.42
C VAL A 253 25.60 -1.02 2.37
N LYS A 254 26.21 -0.20 1.52
CA LYS A 254 27.31 -0.59 0.63
C LYS A 254 28.59 0.06 1.10
N LEU A 255 29.68 -0.69 1.07
CA LEU A 255 31.00 -0.18 1.41
C LEU A 255 31.72 0.17 0.12
N VAL A 256 32.18 1.41 0.02
CA VAL A 256 32.95 1.91 -1.12
C VAL A 256 34.36 2.20 -0.62
N ARG A 257 35.34 1.56 -1.27
CA ARG A 257 36.75 1.90 -1.06
C ARG A 257 37.06 3.18 -1.85
N ALA A 258 37.78 4.09 -1.21
CA ALA A 258 38.36 5.26 -1.86
C ALA A 258 39.39 4.86 -2.93
#